data_AF-A0A6J7M6L1-F1
#
_entry.id   AF-A0A6J7M6L1-F1
#
_cell.length_a   1.000
_cell.length_b   1.000
_cell.length_c   1.000
_cell.angle_alpha   90.00
_cell.angle_beta   90.00
_cell.angle_gamma   90.00
#
_symmetry.space_group_name_H-M   'P 1'
#
loop_
_entity.id
_entity.type
_entity.pdbx_description
1 polymer ?
#
loop_
_entity_poly.entity_id
_entity_poly.type
_entity_poly.pdbx_seq_one_letter_code
_entity_poly.pdbx_strand_id
1 'polypeptide(L)'
;MGAFNSLIVKIGRGVGGVVGTLYQAGRDSVDTVIRNVIPFMAFISFIIGLILTTGIGDWIAKGLKGSASTLPGLLLISVVCAIPLISPLLGPGAVIAQIVGTLLGVEIGKGNIPAQYSLPALFAINPQVGCDFIPVGLALGEAEPETVEIGVPAVLISRLFTGPLSVVIAYFASFGLYTSK
;
A
#
# COMPACT_ATOMS: atom_id res chain seq x y z
N MET A 1 37.87 -43.11 -17.04
CA MET A 1 38.26 -41.91 -16.27
C MET A 1 37.65 -40.59 -16.78
N GLY A 2 37.20 -40.47 -18.04
CA GLY A 2 36.68 -39.20 -18.60
C GLY A 2 35.24 -38.80 -18.23
N ALA A 3 34.31 -39.76 -18.13
CA ALA A 3 32.89 -39.46 -17.89
C ALA A 3 32.64 -38.85 -16.50
N PHE A 4 33.27 -39.41 -15.46
CA PHE A 4 33.15 -38.94 -14.07
C PHE A 4 33.71 -37.53 -13.88
N ASN A 5 34.86 -37.23 -14.51
CA ASN A 5 35.44 -35.89 -14.49
C ASN A 5 34.55 -34.87 -15.22
N SER A 6 33.94 -35.25 -16.35
CA SER A 6 33.00 -34.37 -17.05
C SER A 6 31.75 -34.05 -16.23
N LEU A 7 31.25 -35.03 -15.47
CA LEU A 7 30.08 -34.87 -14.61
C LEU A 7 30.36 -33.92 -13.44
N ILE A 8 31.52 -34.07 -12.77
CA ILE A 8 31.95 -33.18 -11.69
C ILE A 8 32.15 -31.75 -12.19
N VAL A 9 32.76 -31.56 -13.36
CA VAL A 9 32.94 -30.22 -13.96
C VAL A 9 31.58 -29.59 -14.29
N LYS A 10 30.62 -30.37 -14.79
CA LYS A 10 29.28 -29.89 -15.13
C LYS A 10 28.48 -29.49 -13.87
N ILE A 11 28.59 -30.30 -12.80
CA ILE A 11 27.98 -29.98 -11.49
C ILE A 11 28.65 -28.75 -10.88
N GLY A 12 29.98 -28.67 -10.86
CA GLY A 12 30.72 -27.54 -10.31
C GLY A 12 30.40 -26.22 -11.02
N ARG A 13 30.30 -26.23 -12.36
CA ARG A 13 29.87 -25.06 -13.14
C ARG A 13 28.41 -24.69 -12.88
N GLY A 14 27.52 -25.68 -12.77
CA GLY A 14 26.11 -25.46 -12.47
C GLY A 14 25.90 -24.85 -11.08
N VAL A 15 26.53 -25.42 -10.06
CA VAL A 15 26.49 -24.91 -8.68
C VAL A 15 27.14 -23.52 -8.60
N GLY A 16 28.29 -23.32 -9.23
CA GLY A 16 28.96 -22.02 -9.28
C GLY A 16 28.10 -20.93 -9.95
N GLY A 17 27.38 -21.28 -11.02
CA GLY A 17 26.42 -20.38 -11.67
C GLY A 17 25.28 -19.96 -10.75
N VAL A 18 24.61 -20.93 -10.11
CA VAL A 18 23.49 -20.64 -9.20
C VAL A 18 23.95 -19.82 -7.99
N VAL A 19 25.06 -20.20 -7.35
CA VAL A 19 25.61 -19.47 -6.20
C VAL A 19 26.04 -18.07 -6.61
N GLY A 20 26.66 -17.91 -7.78
CA GLY A 20 27.04 -16.61 -8.32
C GLY A 20 25.82 -15.70 -8.54
N THR A 21 24.77 -16.21 -9.17
CA THR A 21 23.53 -15.44 -9.39
C THR A 21 22.87 -15.03 -8.08
N LEU A 22 22.73 -15.96 -7.12
CA LEU A 22 22.14 -15.64 -5.81
C LEU A 22 22.98 -14.62 -5.03
N TYR A 23 24.32 -14.74 -5.08
CA TYR A 23 25.22 -13.82 -4.41
C TYR A 23 25.16 -12.41 -5.04
N GLN A 24 25.12 -12.31 -6.37
CA GLN A 24 24.97 -11.02 -7.04
C GLN A 24 23.60 -10.39 -6.77
N ALA A 25 22.51 -11.15 -6.91
CA ALA A 25 21.18 -10.67 -6.57
C ALA A 25 21.08 -10.15 -5.12
N GLY A 26 21.76 -10.83 -4.18
CA GLY A 26 21.88 -10.37 -2.80
C GLY A 26 22.63 -9.03 -2.67
N ARG A 27 23.73 -8.85 -3.39
CA ARG A 27 24.50 -7.58 -3.40
C ARG A 27 23.67 -6.44 -3.99
N ASP A 28 23.01 -6.67 -5.12
CA ASP A 28 22.18 -5.67 -5.79
C ASP A 28 20.98 -5.26 -4.92
N SER A 29 20.38 -6.23 -4.22
CA SER A 29 19.31 -5.98 -3.26
C SER A 29 19.78 -5.11 -2.09
N VAL A 30 20.94 -5.44 -1.50
CA VAL A 30 21.53 -4.64 -0.41
C VAL A 30 21.84 -3.22 -0.87
N ASP A 31 22.43 -3.07 -2.06
CA ASP A 31 22.74 -1.76 -2.62
C ASP A 31 21.48 -0.92 -2.85
N THR A 32 20.41 -1.52 -3.40
CA THR A 32 19.10 -0.87 -3.58
C THR A 32 18.48 -0.44 -2.25
N VAL A 33 18.54 -1.30 -1.23
CA VAL A 33 18.01 -0.97 0.10
C VAL A 33 18.76 0.21 0.72
N ILE A 34 20.09 0.20 0.65
CA ILE A 34 20.92 1.24 1.26
C ILE A 34 20.80 2.57 0.50
N ARG A 35 20.81 2.54 -0.84
CA ARG A 35 20.85 3.75 -1.66
C ARG A 35 19.49 4.38 -1.91
N ASN A 36 18.43 3.57 -1.96
CA ASN A 36 17.10 4.05 -2.37
C ASN A 36 16.07 3.90 -1.25
N VAL A 37 15.91 2.69 -0.69
CA VAL A 37 14.81 2.40 0.26
C VAL A 37 15.00 3.16 1.58
N ILE A 38 16.17 3.06 2.21
CA ILE A 38 16.42 3.71 3.51
C ILE A 38 16.30 5.24 3.41
N PRO A 39 16.92 5.93 2.44
CA PRO A 39 16.76 7.37 2.27
C PRO A 39 15.30 7.79 2.04
N PHE A 40 14.56 7.04 1.22
CA PHE A 40 13.14 7.28 0.98
C PHE A 40 12.32 7.12 2.28
N MET A 41 12.52 6.05 3.03
CA MET A 41 11.83 5.85 4.32
C MET A 41 12.14 6.97 5.32
N ALA A 42 13.37 7.46 5.36
CA ALA A 42 13.76 8.58 6.23
C ALA A 42 13.02 9.87 5.86
N PHE A 43 12.92 10.17 4.56
CA PHE A 43 12.16 11.31 4.05
C PHE A 43 10.66 11.20 4.38
N ILE A 44 10.05 10.04 4.15
CA ILE A 44 8.64 9.80 4.48
C ILE A 44 8.39 9.91 6.00
N SER A 45 9.29 9.37 6.82
CA SER A 45 9.19 9.47 8.28
C SER A 45 9.21 10.92 8.76
N PHE A 46 10.02 11.77 8.13
CA PHE A 46 10.03 13.21 8.42
C PHE A 46 8.70 13.88 8.05
N ILE A 47 8.15 13.60 6.86
CA ILE A 47 6.85 14.15 6.44
C ILE A 47 5.73 13.71 7.39
N ILE A 48 5.67 12.41 7.73
CA ILE A 48 4.69 11.88 8.69
C ILE A 48 4.84 12.59 10.04
N GLY A 49 6.06 12.76 10.52
CA GLY A 49 6.34 13.50 11.76
C GLY A 49 5.81 14.93 11.74
N LEU A 50 5.97 15.66 10.63
CA LEU A 50 5.41 17.00 10.45
C LEU A 50 3.88 16.98 10.45
N ILE A 51 3.25 16.05 9.75
CA ILE A 51 1.78 15.98 9.68
C ILE A 51 1.19 15.66 11.06
N LEU A 52 1.81 14.73 11.80
CA LEU A 52 1.38 14.39 13.16
C LEU A 52 1.57 15.58 14.12
N THR A 53 2.67 16.32 14.01
CA THR A 53 2.94 17.48 14.88
C THR A 53 2.03 18.67 14.56
N THR A 54 1.68 18.87 13.30
CA THR A 54 0.82 19.99 12.85
C THR A 54 -0.67 19.76 13.10
N GLY A 55 -1.10 18.51 13.35
CA GLY A 55 -2.51 18.18 13.62
C GLY A 55 -3.44 18.29 12.41
N ILE A 56 -2.90 18.47 11.19
CA ILE A 56 -3.69 18.52 9.95
C ILE A 56 -4.49 17.22 9.77
N GLY A 57 -3.87 16.09 10.10
CA GLY A 57 -4.51 14.78 10.05
C GLY A 57 -5.71 14.65 11.00
N ASP A 58 -5.62 15.20 12.22
CA ASP A 58 -6.69 15.16 13.21
C ASP A 58 -7.90 16.01 12.79
N TRP A 59 -7.66 17.11 12.09
CA TRP A 59 -8.72 17.97 11.55
C TRP A 59 -9.54 17.26 10.46
N ILE A 60 -8.85 16.60 9.52
CA ILE A 60 -9.49 15.80 8.46
C ILE A 60 -10.28 14.63 9.09
N ALA A 61 -9.68 13.97 10.08
CA ALA A 61 -10.28 12.82 10.74
C ALA A 61 -11.54 13.18 11.55
N LYS A 62 -11.57 14.36 12.21
CA LYS A 62 -12.79 14.89 12.84
C LYS A 62 -13.92 15.12 11.84
N GLY A 63 -13.60 15.60 10.63
CA GLY A 63 -14.56 15.76 9.54
C GLY A 63 -15.15 14.43 9.04
N LEU A 64 -14.38 13.35 9.12
CA LEU A 64 -14.77 12.02 8.63
C LEU A 64 -15.40 11.11 9.70
N LYS A 65 -15.26 11.44 10.99
CA LYS A 65 -15.74 10.60 12.11
C LYS A 65 -17.26 10.31 12.04
N GLY A 66 -18.06 11.24 11.51
CA GLY A 66 -19.50 11.06 11.33
C GLY A 66 -19.90 10.16 10.16
N SER A 67 -19.00 9.97 9.18
CA SER A 67 -19.28 9.21 7.96
C SER A 67 -18.87 7.73 8.07
N ALA A 68 -17.99 7.40 9.02
CA ALA A 68 -17.36 6.08 9.12
C ALA A 68 -18.30 4.92 9.54
N SER A 69 -19.53 5.21 9.98
CA SER A 69 -20.49 4.22 10.49
C SER A 69 -21.53 3.74 9.46
N THR A 70 -21.45 4.21 8.21
CA THR A 70 -22.41 3.87 7.16
C THR A 70 -21.71 3.51 5.86
N LEU A 71 -22.33 2.66 5.05
CA LEU A 71 -21.79 2.29 3.73
C LEU A 71 -21.53 3.52 2.82
N PRO A 72 -22.44 4.51 2.69
CA PRO A 72 -22.18 5.70 1.89
C PRO A 72 -20.97 6.51 2.40
N GLY A 73 -20.76 6.58 3.70
CA GLY A 73 -19.62 7.30 4.24
C GLY A 73 -18.30 6.53 4.09
N LEU A 74 -18.32 5.19 4.11
CA LEU A 74 -17.15 4.37 3.73
C LEU A 74 -16.81 4.55 2.24
N LEU A 75 -17.80 4.67 1.36
CA LEU A 75 -17.58 4.99 -0.06
C LEU A 75 -16.95 6.38 -0.24
N LEU A 76 -17.41 7.37 0.54
CA LEU A 76 -16.81 8.71 0.53
C LEU A 76 -15.35 8.69 0.99
N ILE A 77 -15.05 7.99 2.09
CA ILE A 77 -13.67 7.79 2.56
C ILE A 77 -12.82 7.15 1.46
N SER A 78 -13.34 6.11 0.80
CA SER A 78 -12.66 5.45 -0.31
C SER A 78 -12.33 6.39 -1.47
N VAL A 79 -13.25 7.27 -1.85
CA VAL A 79 -12.99 8.24 -2.91
C VAL A 79 -11.92 9.23 -2.48
N VAL A 80 -12.01 9.76 -1.25
CA VAL A 80 -11.03 10.72 -0.71
C VAL A 80 -9.63 10.10 -0.66
N CYS A 81 -9.50 8.86 -0.18
CA CYS A 81 -8.24 8.12 -0.18
C CYS A 81 -7.75 7.81 -1.61
N ALA A 82 -8.63 7.68 -2.59
CA ALA A 82 -8.24 7.45 -3.98
C ALA A 82 -7.86 8.73 -4.74
N ILE A 83 -8.05 9.94 -4.18
CA ILE A 83 -7.81 11.21 -4.89
C ILE A 83 -6.34 11.28 -5.34
N PRO A 84 -6.09 11.32 -6.66
CA PRO A 84 -4.74 11.32 -7.22
C PRO A 84 -3.91 12.57 -6.90
N LEU A 85 -4.46 13.59 -6.23
CA LEU A 85 -3.74 14.81 -5.87
C LEU A 85 -3.17 14.77 -4.44
N ILE A 86 -3.79 13.99 -3.56
CA ILE A 86 -3.41 13.86 -2.14
C ILE A 86 -2.34 12.78 -1.94
N SER A 87 -2.24 11.87 -2.91
CA SER A 87 -1.41 10.66 -2.89
C SER A 87 0.01 10.82 -3.49
N PRO A 88 0.25 11.57 -4.59
CA PRO A 88 1.61 11.78 -5.11
C PRO A 88 2.46 12.66 -4.19
N LEU A 89 1.81 13.50 -3.39
CA LEU A 89 2.42 13.97 -2.16
C LEU A 89 2.33 12.77 -1.19
N LEU A 90 3.29 11.85 -1.21
CA LEU A 90 3.23 10.51 -0.56
C LEU A 90 2.95 10.49 0.95
N GLY A 91 2.79 11.65 1.60
CA GLY A 91 2.53 11.82 3.03
C GLY A 91 1.05 11.95 3.40
N PRO A 92 0.29 12.91 2.85
CA PRO A 92 -1.08 13.16 3.34
C PRO A 92 -2.07 12.01 3.10
N GLY A 93 -2.01 11.31 1.96
CA GLY A 93 -2.90 10.17 1.68
C GLY A 93 -2.76 9.04 2.68
N ALA A 94 -1.52 8.61 2.93
CA ALA A 94 -1.18 7.60 3.93
C ALA A 94 -1.58 8.03 5.36
N VAL A 95 -1.37 9.31 5.71
CA VAL A 95 -1.76 9.81 7.04
C VAL A 95 -3.27 9.84 7.24
N ILE A 96 -4.06 10.25 6.24
CA ILE A 96 -5.52 10.22 6.34
C ILE A 96 -6.01 8.79 6.57
N ALA A 97 -5.53 7.84 5.77
CA ALA A 97 -5.87 6.43 5.92
C ALA A 97 -5.47 5.86 7.29
N GLN A 98 -4.28 6.22 7.79
CA GLN A 98 -3.81 5.80 9.11
C GLN A 98 -4.70 6.35 10.23
N ILE A 99 -5.02 7.64 10.23
CA ILE A 99 -5.83 8.24 11.29
C ILE A 99 -7.27 7.76 11.21
N VAL A 100 -7.87 7.73 10.02
CA VAL A 100 -9.24 7.22 9.83
C VAL A 100 -9.32 5.74 10.19
N GLY A 101 -8.32 4.93 9.80
CA GLY A 101 -8.25 3.52 10.14
C GLY A 101 -8.10 3.24 11.62
N THR A 102 -7.23 3.99 12.32
CA THR A 102 -7.09 3.86 13.79
C THR A 102 -8.37 4.29 14.52
N LEU A 103 -9.03 5.38 14.10
CA LEU A 103 -10.31 5.79 14.66
C LEU A 103 -11.40 4.75 14.44
N LEU A 104 -11.55 4.23 13.22
CA LEU A 104 -12.50 3.15 12.89
C LEU A 104 -12.25 1.92 13.76
N GLY A 105 -10.99 1.47 13.87
CA GLY A 105 -10.61 0.32 14.69
C GLY A 105 -10.98 0.51 16.17
N VAL A 106 -10.73 1.70 16.72
CA VAL A 106 -11.08 2.02 18.12
C VAL A 106 -12.59 2.04 18.34
N GLU A 107 -13.35 2.69 17.45
CA GLU A 107 -14.81 2.79 17.59
C GLU A 107 -15.52 1.43 17.36
N ILE A 108 -14.98 0.58 16.49
CA ILE A 108 -15.42 -0.82 16.35
C ILE A 108 -15.11 -1.61 17.63
N GLY A 109 -13.89 -1.47 18.17
CA GLY A 109 -13.48 -2.14 19.41
C GLY A 109 -14.30 -1.73 20.64
N LYS A 110 -14.83 -0.50 20.65
CA LYS A 110 -15.75 0.01 21.67
C LYS A 110 -17.22 -0.42 21.48
N GLY A 111 -17.56 -1.01 20.32
CA GLY A 111 -18.93 -1.39 19.99
C GLY A 111 -19.82 -0.24 19.47
N ASN A 112 -19.25 0.95 19.23
CA ASN A 112 -19.99 2.09 18.67
C ASN A 112 -20.27 1.92 17.17
N ILE A 113 -19.39 1.17 16.48
CA ILE A 113 -19.57 0.77 15.08
C ILE A 113 -19.72 -0.77 15.05
N PRO A 114 -20.74 -1.31 14.37
CA PRO A 114 -20.89 -2.76 14.23
C PRO A 114 -19.65 -3.41 13.61
N ALA A 115 -19.20 -4.54 14.17
CA ALA A 115 -18.02 -5.26 13.70
C ALA A 115 -18.10 -5.66 12.21
N GLN A 116 -19.32 -5.81 11.67
CA GLN A 116 -19.59 -6.08 10.24
C GLN A 116 -19.02 -5.02 9.30
N TYR A 117 -18.76 -3.79 9.78
CA TYR A 117 -18.13 -2.74 9.00
C TYR A 117 -16.61 -2.84 8.93
N SER A 118 -15.96 -3.76 9.66
CA SER A 118 -14.49 -3.90 9.67
C SER A 118 -13.91 -4.18 8.28
N LEU A 119 -14.51 -5.11 7.53
CA LEU A 119 -14.07 -5.49 6.19
C LEU A 119 -14.25 -4.35 5.18
N PRO A 120 -15.45 -3.74 5.01
CA PRO A 120 -15.59 -2.61 4.10
C PRO A 120 -14.77 -1.38 4.55
N ALA A 121 -14.57 -1.16 5.85
CA ALA A 121 -13.70 -0.10 6.37
C ALA A 121 -12.24 -0.30 5.96
N LEU A 122 -11.74 -1.53 6.01
CA LEU A 122 -10.39 -1.86 5.53
C LEU A 122 -10.21 -1.46 4.07
N PHE A 123 -11.19 -1.76 3.21
CA PHE A 123 -11.11 -1.40 1.79
C PHE A 123 -11.35 0.09 1.55
N ALA A 124 -12.06 0.79 2.43
CA ALA A 124 -12.28 2.23 2.32
C ALA A 124 -11.00 3.05 2.57
N ILE A 125 -10.12 2.58 3.45
CA ILE A 125 -8.88 3.29 3.82
C ILE A 125 -7.65 2.82 3.06
N ASN A 126 -7.77 1.95 2.06
CA ASN A 126 -6.64 1.40 1.30
C ASN A 126 -6.50 1.79 -0.18
N PRO A 127 -7.43 2.52 -0.85
CA PRO A 127 -7.25 2.85 -2.26
C PRO A 127 -5.97 3.67 -2.52
N GLN A 128 -5.53 4.49 -1.56
CA GLN A 128 -4.32 5.31 -1.67
C GLN A 128 -3.06 4.48 -1.88
N VAL A 129 -3.01 3.22 -1.43
CA VAL A 129 -1.81 2.36 -1.56
C VAL A 129 -1.45 2.20 -3.05
N GLY A 130 -2.44 2.00 -3.93
CA GLY A 130 -2.15 1.94 -5.35
C GLY A 130 -1.66 3.26 -5.93
N CYS A 131 -2.16 4.37 -5.40
CA CYS A 131 -1.85 5.71 -5.86
C CYS A 131 -0.46 6.18 -5.38
N ASP A 132 -0.07 5.84 -4.15
CA ASP A 132 1.19 6.21 -3.52
C ASP A 132 2.35 5.36 -4.09
N PHE A 133 2.14 4.05 -4.23
CA PHE A 133 3.23 3.15 -4.58
C PHE A 133 3.46 2.99 -6.07
N ILE A 134 2.52 3.35 -6.96
CA ILE A 134 2.75 3.20 -8.40
C ILE A 134 3.85 4.12 -8.95
N PRO A 135 3.92 5.43 -8.62
CA PRO A 135 4.96 6.30 -9.16
C PRO A 135 6.33 5.92 -8.58
N VAL A 136 6.38 5.60 -7.28
CA VAL A 136 7.60 5.16 -6.60
C VAL A 136 8.07 3.81 -7.15
N GLY A 137 7.17 2.84 -7.30
CA GLY A 137 7.49 1.50 -7.79
C GLY A 137 8.01 1.51 -9.22
N LEU A 138 7.41 2.31 -10.11
CA LEU A 138 7.90 2.45 -11.48
C LEU A 138 9.24 3.21 -11.53
N ALA A 139 9.44 4.23 -10.69
CA ALA A 139 10.72 4.93 -10.61
C ALA A 139 11.85 4.05 -10.06
N LEU A 140 11.60 3.29 -8.99
CA LEU A 140 12.58 2.35 -8.42
C LEU A 140 12.84 1.15 -9.32
N GLY A 141 11.85 0.77 -10.13
CA GLY A 141 11.99 -0.29 -11.13
C GLY A 141 12.67 0.15 -12.42
N GLU A 142 13.20 1.38 -12.48
CA GLU A 142 13.84 1.97 -13.67
C GLU A 142 12.96 1.82 -14.93
N ALA A 143 11.65 1.98 -14.77
CA ALA A 143 10.70 1.79 -15.86
C ALA A 143 10.94 2.80 -16.99
N GLU A 144 10.67 2.37 -18.22
CA GLU A 144 10.77 3.24 -19.39
C GLU A 144 9.86 4.48 -19.22
N PRO A 145 10.28 5.67 -19.72
CA PRO A 145 9.48 6.90 -19.57
C PRO A 145 8.04 6.75 -20.04
N GLU A 146 7.80 6.08 -21.17
CA GLU A 146 6.46 5.81 -21.71
C GLU A 146 5.62 4.94 -20.75
N THR A 147 6.25 3.99 -20.06
CA THR A 147 5.57 3.17 -19.04
C THR A 147 5.16 3.99 -17.83
N VAL A 148 5.99 4.95 -17.41
CA VAL A 148 5.66 5.86 -16.30
C VAL A 148 4.53 6.80 -16.70
N GLU A 149 4.63 7.42 -17.87
CA GLU A 149 3.66 8.39 -18.40
C GLU A 149 2.27 7.79 -18.58
N ILE A 150 2.17 6.53 -18.99
CA ILE A 150 0.89 5.83 -19.18
C ILE A 150 0.44 5.13 -17.90
N GLY A 151 1.37 4.44 -17.22
CA GLY A 151 1.07 3.56 -16.09
C GLY A 151 0.62 4.31 -14.84
N VAL A 152 1.25 5.44 -14.52
CA VAL A 152 0.90 6.23 -13.34
C VAL A 152 -0.55 6.76 -13.46
N PRO A 153 -0.95 7.49 -14.52
CA PRO A 153 -2.34 7.93 -14.66
C PRO A 153 -3.34 6.77 -14.73
N ALA A 154 -3.01 5.67 -15.40
CA ALA A 154 -3.90 4.52 -15.53
C ALA A 154 -4.26 3.92 -14.16
N VAL A 155 -3.27 3.74 -13.29
CA VAL A 155 -3.50 3.19 -11.94
C VAL A 155 -4.23 4.19 -11.05
N LEU A 156 -3.86 5.47 -11.09
CA LEU A 156 -4.52 6.53 -10.32
C LEU A 156 -6.02 6.63 -10.64
N ILE A 157 -6.36 6.60 -11.93
CA ILE A 157 -7.76 6.63 -12.40
C ILE A 157 -8.46 5.31 -12.02
N SER A 158 -7.81 4.17 -12.24
CA SER A 158 -8.37 2.85 -11.90
C SER A 158 -8.75 2.76 -10.42
N ARG A 159 -7.93 3.31 -9.52
CA ARG A 159 -8.20 3.30 -8.07
C ARG A 159 -9.41 4.13 -7.66
N LEU A 160 -9.76 5.17 -8.41
CA LEU A 160 -10.97 5.96 -8.17
C LEU A 160 -12.25 5.12 -8.37
N PHE A 161 -12.21 4.10 -9.23
CA PHE A 161 -13.34 3.20 -9.48
C PHE A 161 -13.23 1.91 -8.66
N THR A 162 -12.06 1.28 -8.68
CA THR A 162 -11.84 -0.01 -8.01
C THR A 162 -11.84 0.11 -6.48
N GLY A 163 -11.48 1.28 -5.93
CA GLY A 163 -11.58 1.55 -4.49
C GLY A 163 -13.03 1.42 -3.99
N PRO A 164 -13.96 2.29 -4.42
CA PRO A 164 -15.36 2.21 -4.03
C PRO A 164 -16.00 0.86 -4.35
N LEU A 165 -15.67 0.27 -5.50
CA LEU A 165 -16.15 -1.07 -5.86
C LEU A 165 -15.71 -2.12 -4.84
N SER A 166 -14.44 -2.08 -4.39
CA SER A 166 -13.93 -3.01 -3.38
C SER A 166 -14.64 -2.84 -2.03
N VAL A 167 -15.03 -1.63 -1.64
CA VAL A 167 -15.85 -1.38 -0.44
C VAL A 167 -17.22 -2.03 -0.55
N VAL A 168 -17.88 -1.91 -1.70
CA VAL A 168 -19.19 -2.56 -1.93
C VAL A 168 -19.07 -4.07 -1.86
N ILE A 169 -18.07 -4.64 -2.53
CA ILE A 169 -17.82 -6.09 -2.50
C ILE A 169 -17.55 -6.55 -1.06
N ALA A 170 -16.71 -5.82 -0.33
CA ALA A 170 -16.36 -6.10 1.06
C ALA A 170 -17.56 -6.01 2.01
N TYR A 171 -18.48 -5.08 1.75
CA TYR A 171 -19.72 -4.95 2.52
C TYR A 171 -20.61 -6.19 2.37
N PHE A 172 -20.83 -6.65 1.14
CA PHE A 172 -21.61 -7.87 0.92
C PHE A 172 -20.87 -9.13 1.42
N ALA A 173 -19.55 -9.17 1.27
CA ALA A 173 -18.73 -10.26 1.78
C ALA A 173 -18.67 -10.30 3.32
N SER A 174 -19.03 -9.21 4.02
CA SER A 174 -19.04 -9.19 5.48
C SER A 174 -20.29 -9.81 6.11
N PHE A 175 -21.31 -10.12 5.30
CA PHE A 175 -22.52 -10.77 5.76
C PHE A 175 -22.21 -12.16 6.33
N GLY A 176 -22.63 -12.38 7.58
CA GLY A 176 -22.40 -13.64 8.28
C GLY A 176 -21.00 -13.82 8.90
N LEU A 177 -20.04 -12.90 8.67
CA LEU A 177 -18.72 -12.97 9.32
C LEU A 177 -18.78 -12.74 10.83
N TYR A 178 -19.71 -11.90 11.25
CA TYR A 178 -19.94 -11.59 12.65
C TYR A 178 -21.37 -11.97 12.98
N THR A 179 -21.54 -13.10 13.67
CA THR A 179 -22.79 -13.43 14.35
C THR A 179 -23.04 -12.32 15.36
N SER A 180 -24.16 -11.61 15.22
CA SER A 180 -24.61 -10.70 16.26
C SER A 180 -24.77 -11.53 17.53
N LYS A 181 -24.02 -11.19 18.58
CA LYS A 181 -24.52 -11.47 19.92
C LYS A 181 -25.66 -10.51 20.22
#